data_AF-A0A953YLS0-F1
#
_entry.id   AF-A0A953YLS0-F1
#
_cell.length_a   1.000
_cell.length_b   1.000
_cell.length_c   1.000
_cell.angle_alpha   90.00
_cell.angle_beta   90.00
_cell.angle_gamma   90.00
#
_symmetry.space_group_name_H-M   'P 1'
#
loop_
_entity.id
_entity.type
_entity.pdbx_description
1 polymer ?
#
loop_
_entity_poly.entity_id
_entity_poly.type
_entity_poly.pdbx_seq_one_letter_code
_entity_poly.pdbx_strand_id
1 'polypeptide(L)'
;MRAPILAVTSALAGMAASLGPAAAQSAGQSSTFPQQLECAGNEPGWILRINGPTAELSSLVMSTTLSLTGRDRAMDFLDPPVLVWRGTAGAPTHTIVAFVTEGACYDTMADGPPYPYSAVVSVSEGEVYAGCCGPASGN
;
A
#
# COMPACT_ATOMS: atom_id res chain seq x y z
N MET A 1 55.46 64.15 23.81
CA MET A 1 55.57 62.68 24.03
C MET A 1 54.32 62.21 24.77
N ARG A 2 53.88 60.98 24.47
CA ARG A 2 52.74 60.21 25.02
C ARG A 2 51.35 60.45 24.41
N ALA A 3 50.84 59.33 23.89
CA ALA A 3 49.56 59.10 23.24
C ALA A 3 48.62 58.34 24.23
N PRO A 4 47.59 57.60 23.79
CA PRO A 4 46.17 57.98 23.78
C PRO A 4 45.31 57.06 24.68
N ILE A 5 44.01 57.34 24.85
CA ILE A 5 43.04 56.34 25.34
C ILE A 5 41.76 56.41 24.50
N LEU A 6 41.52 55.34 23.73
CA LEU A 6 40.26 55.03 23.07
C LEU A 6 39.21 54.62 24.12
N ALA A 7 37.98 55.10 23.97
CA ALA A 7 36.80 54.50 24.60
C ALA A 7 35.97 53.79 23.53
N VAL A 8 35.78 52.50 23.76
CA VAL A 8 35.01 51.55 22.96
C VAL A 8 33.52 51.84 23.12
N THR A 9 32.79 51.97 22.02
CA THR A 9 31.33 51.96 22.02
C THR A 9 30.84 50.62 21.49
N SER A 10 29.95 49.97 22.23
CA SER A 10 29.22 48.79 21.80
C SER A 10 27.76 49.00 22.18
N ALA A 11 26.89 49.03 21.17
CA ALA A 11 25.44 48.98 21.35
C ALA A 11 24.87 47.92 20.39
N LEU A 12 24.09 47.02 20.98
CA LEU A 12 23.60 45.76 20.42
C LEU A 12 22.60 45.97 19.28
N ALA A 13 22.77 45.20 18.20
CA ALA A 13 21.77 45.03 17.15
C ALA A 13 20.72 43.99 17.58
N GLY A 14 19.44 44.36 17.50
CA GLY A 14 18.29 43.50 17.80
C GLY A 14 18.08 42.42 16.74
N MET A 15 17.78 41.20 17.20
CA MET A 15 17.35 40.08 16.36
C MET A 15 15.82 40.06 16.25
N ALA A 16 15.32 40.28 15.03
CA ALA A 16 13.92 40.05 14.67
C ALA A 16 13.72 38.56 14.38
N ALA A 17 12.83 37.91 15.13
CA ALA A 17 12.42 36.53 14.88
C ALA A 17 11.24 36.49 13.90
N SER A 18 11.47 35.93 12.71
CA SER A 18 10.44 35.64 11.71
C SER A 18 9.76 34.29 12.01
N LEU A 19 8.46 34.34 12.31
CA LEU A 19 7.59 33.16 12.40
C LEU A 19 7.21 32.70 10.99
N GLY A 20 7.83 31.62 10.50
CA GLY A 20 7.40 30.93 9.29
C GLY A 20 6.28 29.91 9.57
N PRO A 21 5.39 29.61 8.60
CA PRO A 21 4.30 28.65 8.78
C PRO A 21 4.82 27.22 8.81
N ALA A 22 4.40 26.45 9.83
CA ALA A 22 4.67 25.03 9.96
C ALA A 22 3.92 24.26 8.86
N ALA A 23 4.68 23.70 7.91
CA ALA A 23 4.17 22.69 7.00
C ALA A 23 3.78 21.44 7.82
N ALA A 24 2.49 21.16 7.91
CA ALA A 24 1.97 19.92 8.47
C ALA A 24 2.46 18.76 7.59
N GLN A 25 3.52 18.10 8.03
CA GLN A 25 3.95 16.83 7.48
C GLN A 25 2.88 15.80 7.88
N SER A 26 2.01 15.44 6.94
CA SER A 26 1.26 14.20 7.08
C SER A 26 2.28 13.09 7.17
N ALA A 27 2.38 12.44 8.33
CA ALA A 27 3.09 11.19 8.47
C ALA A 27 2.38 10.18 7.57
N GLY A 28 2.92 10.00 6.35
CA GLY A 28 2.50 8.92 5.47
C GLY A 28 2.75 7.62 6.22
N GLN A 29 1.68 6.94 6.59
CA GLN A 29 1.78 5.60 7.18
C GLN A 29 2.44 4.72 6.12
N SER A 30 3.68 4.32 6.39
CA SER A 30 4.40 3.39 5.54
C SER A 30 3.76 2.02 5.77
N SER A 31 2.92 1.59 4.83
CA SER A 31 2.37 0.23 4.82
C SER A 31 3.53 -0.77 4.68
N THR A 32 3.52 -1.85 5.47
CA THR A 32 4.44 -2.99 5.29
C THR A 32 4.20 -3.70 3.96
N PHE A 33 3.01 -3.52 3.36
CA PHE A 33 2.67 -4.16 2.10
C PHE A 33 3.32 -3.48 0.89
N PRO A 34 3.80 -4.27 -0.09
CA PRO A 34 4.23 -3.75 -1.39
C PRO A 34 3.13 -2.93 -2.07
N GLN A 35 3.53 -1.88 -2.77
CA GLN A 35 2.60 -1.08 -3.59
C GLN A 35 2.04 -1.87 -4.79
N GLN A 36 2.79 -2.88 -5.24
CA GLN A 36 2.39 -3.79 -6.31
C GLN A 36 2.37 -5.22 -5.78
N LEU A 37 1.20 -5.84 -5.81
CA LEU A 37 0.97 -7.20 -5.34
C LEU A 37 0.42 -8.03 -6.50
N GLU A 38 0.91 -9.26 -6.63
CA GLU A 38 0.28 -10.29 -7.44
C GLU A 38 -0.19 -11.42 -6.52
N CYS A 39 -1.47 -11.75 -6.62
CA CYS A 39 -2.12 -12.82 -5.90
C CYS A 39 -2.65 -13.85 -6.89
N ALA A 40 -2.55 -15.14 -6.57
CA ALA A 40 -3.07 -16.20 -7.41
C ALA A 40 -3.52 -17.41 -6.58
N GLY A 41 -4.40 -18.21 -7.15
CA GLY A 41 -4.81 -19.50 -6.59
C GLY A 41 -5.35 -20.43 -7.68
N ASN A 42 -5.49 -21.71 -7.33
CA ASN A 42 -5.60 -22.78 -8.32
C ASN A 42 -7.01 -23.33 -8.55
N GLU A 43 -7.96 -23.15 -7.61
CA GLU A 43 -9.29 -23.79 -7.70
C GLU A 43 -10.45 -22.83 -7.34
N PRO A 44 -11.18 -22.30 -8.36
CA PRO A 44 -10.78 -22.25 -9.77
C PRO A 44 -9.53 -21.38 -9.96
N GLY A 45 -8.79 -21.56 -11.06
CA GLY A 45 -7.59 -20.78 -11.33
C GLY A 45 -7.87 -19.28 -11.46
N TRP A 46 -7.16 -18.41 -10.73
CA TRP A 46 -7.36 -16.96 -10.73
C TRP A 46 -6.07 -16.18 -10.48
N ILE A 47 -6.04 -14.93 -10.94
CA ILE A 47 -4.96 -13.97 -10.70
C ILE A 47 -5.57 -12.59 -10.40
N LEU A 48 -5.11 -11.94 -9.33
CA LEU A 48 -5.36 -10.55 -9.02
C LEU A 48 -4.04 -9.78 -8.97
N ARG A 49 -3.93 -8.74 -9.79
CA ARG A 49 -2.79 -7.79 -9.76
C ARG A 49 -3.26 -6.48 -9.18
N ILE A 50 -2.70 -6.06 -8.05
CA ILE A 50 -3.00 -4.78 -7.40
C ILE A 50 -1.83 -3.83 -7.66
N ASN A 51 -2.12 -2.63 -8.15
CA ASN A 51 -1.17 -1.57 -8.42
C ASN A 51 -1.70 -0.26 -7.81
N GLY A 52 -1.57 -0.11 -6.49
CA GLY A 52 -2.13 1.01 -5.74
C GLY A 52 -3.66 1.17 -5.98
N PRO A 53 -4.11 2.26 -6.63
CA PRO A 53 -5.55 2.50 -6.85
C PRO A 53 -6.18 1.66 -7.97
N THR A 54 -5.40 0.86 -8.71
CA THR A 54 -5.94 0.01 -9.79
C THR A 54 -5.69 -1.46 -9.51
N ALA A 55 -6.53 -2.32 -10.07
CA ALA A 55 -6.29 -3.76 -10.06
C ALA A 55 -6.84 -4.44 -11.31
N GLU A 56 -6.30 -5.62 -11.64
CA GLU A 56 -6.82 -6.50 -12.68
C GLU A 56 -7.10 -7.87 -12.09
N LEU A 57 -8.34 -8.35 -12.23
CA LEU A 57 -8.76 -9.69 -11.83
C LEU A 57 -9.07 -10.53 -13.07
N SER A 58 -8.42 -11.67 -13.20
CA SER A 58 -8.76 -12.70 -14.18
C SER A 58 -8.99 -14.03 -13.48
N SER A 59 -9.87 -14.86 -14.05
CA SER A 59 -10.19 -16.18 -13.53
C SER A 59 -10.62 -17.09 -14.67
N LEU A 60 -10.36 -18.40 -14.55
CA LEU A 60 -10.75 -19.41 -15.53
C LEU A 60 -12.27 -19.51 -15.70
N VAL A 61 -13.05 -19.08 -14.71
CA VAL A 61 -14.51 -19.08 -14.77
C VAL A 61 -15.09 -17.73 -15.22
N MET A 62 -14.25 -16.71 -15.40
CA MET A 62 -14.66 -15.40 -15.91
C MET A 62 -14.40 -15.30 -17.42
N SER A 63 -15.36 -14.76 -18.15
CA SER A 63 -15.23 -14.58 -19.61
C SER A 63 -14.33 -13.40 -20.00
N THR A 64 -14.06 -12.48 -19.06
CA THR A 64 -13.23 -11.30 -19.29
C THR A 64 -12.45 -10.94 -18.03
N THR A 65 -11.27 -10.34 -18.22
CA THR A 65 -10.53 -9.67 -17.15
C THR A 65 -11.30 -8.44 -16.68
N LEU A 66 -11.42 -8.25 -15.37
CA LEU A 66 -11.98 -7.05 -14.77
C LEU A 66 -10.87 -6.05 -14.46
N SER A 67 -10.88 -4.90 -15.14
CA SER A 67 -10.08 -3.73 -14.77
C SER A 67 -10.83 -2.92 -13.73
N LEU A 68 -10.25 -2.79 -12.54
CA LEU A 68 -10.90 -2.23 -11.36
C LEU A 68 -10.20 -0.93 -10.95
N THR A 69 -10.99 0.03 -10.46
CA THR A 69 -10.48 1.20 -9.74
C THR A 69 -10.94 1.14 -8.29
N GLY A 70 -10.04 1.44 -7.37
CA GLY A 70 -10.26 1.21 -5.95
C GLY A 70 -9.29 1.95 -5.05
N ARG A 71 -9.20 1.46 -3.82
CA ARG A 71 -8.28 1.94 -2.81
C ARG A 71 -7.89 0.80 -1.89
N ASP A 72 -6.67 0.87 -1.40
CA ASP A 72 -6.16 0.04 -0.34
C ASP A 72 -6.30 0.72 1.03
N ARG A 73 -6.34 -0.11 2.06
CA ARG A 73 -6.22 0.30 3.46
C ARG A 73 -5.48 -0.77 4.22
N ALA A 74 -4.28 -0.43 4.69
CA ALA A 74 -3.55 -1.26 5.63
C ALA A 74 -4.22 -1.20 7.01
N MET A 75 -4.35 -2.36 7.65
CA MET A 75 -4.86 -2.54 9.00
C MET A 75 -3.73 -3.12 9.86
N ASP A 76 -2.66 -2.33 10.03
CA ASP A 76 -1.43 -2.73 10.75
C ASP A 76 -1.65 -2.99 12.25
N PHE A 77 -2.83 -2.67 12.78
CA PHE A 77 -3.21 -2.94 14.17
C PHE A 77 -3.73 -4.37 14.39
N LEU A 78 -3.92 -5.14 13.33
CA LEU A 78 -4.25 -6.57 13.40
C LEU A 78 -2.98 -7.41 13.51
N ASP A 79 -3.13 -8.61 14.08
CA ASP A 79 -2.06 -9.60 14.22
C ASP A 79 -2.52 -10.95 13.65
N PRO A 80 -2.05 -11.36 12.46
CA PRO A 80 -1.13 -10.63 11.58
C PRO A 80 -1.77 -9.39 10.90
N PRO A 81 -0.96 -8.43 10.40
CA PRO A 81 -1.44 -7.30 9.60
C PRO A 81 -2.22 -7.72 8.36
N VAL A 82 -3.19 -6.88 7.98
CA VAL A 82 -4.06 -7.13 6.81
C VAL A 82 -4.13 -5.88 5.92
N LEU A 83 -3.87 -6.03 4.63
CA LEU A 83 -4.21 -5.04 3.61
C LEU A 83 -5.60 -5.36 3.05
N VAL A 84 -6.50 -4.40 3.11
CA VAL A 84 -7.81 -4.49 2.45
C VAL A 84 -7.78 -3.65 1.19
N TRP A 85 -7.96 -4.27 0.03
CA TRP A 85 -8.16 -3.57 -1.23
C TRP A 85 -9.61 -3.68 -1.66
N ARG A 86 -10.25 -2.57 -1.99
CA ARG A 86 -11.63 -2.56 -2.50
C ARG A 86 -11.72 -1.72 -3.76
N GLY A 87 -12.27 -2.29 -4.83
CA GLY A 87 -12.46 -1.60 -6.10
C GLY A 87 -13.63 -2.13 -6.90
N THR A 88 -13.94 -1.45 -8.00
CA THR A 88 -15.12 -1.71 -8.84
C THR A 88 -14.79 -1.56 -10.31
N ALA A 89 -15.40 -2.39 -11.16
CA ALA A 89 -15.25 -2.33 -12.62
C ALA A 89 -16.56 -1.88 -13.30
N GLY A 90 -16.69 -0.58 -13.55
CA GLY A 90 -17.80 0.03 -14.30
C GLY A 90 -19.16 0.08 -13.54
N ALA A 91 -19.62 -1.06 -13.04
CA ALA A 91 -20.90 -1.21 -12.31
C ALA A 91 -20.67 -1.76 -10.88
N PRO A 92 -21.53 -1.41 -9.90
CA PRO A 92 -21.41 -1.92 -8.53
C PRO A 92 -21.47 -3.44 -8.38
N THR A 93 -22.08 -4.14 -9.35
CA THR A 93 -22.10 -5.60 -9.41
C THR A 93 -20.75 -6.22 -9.73
N HIS A 94 -19.76 -5.41 -10.11
CA HIS A 94 -18.37 -5.83 -10.30
C HIS A 94 -17.45 -5.19 -9.25
N THR A 95 -17.94 -5.07 -8.01
CA THR A 95 -17.10 -4.73 -6.86
C THR A 95 -16.39 -5.99 -6.35
N ILE A 96 -15.11 -5.83 -5.99
CA ILE A 96 -14.37 -6.85 -5.25
C ILE A 96 -13.83 -6.27 -3.95
N VAL A 97 -13.59 -7.14 -2.98
CA VAL A 97 -12.80 -6.86 -1.79
C VAL A 97 -11.76 -7.95 -1.64
N ALA A 98 -10.49 -7.57 -1.68
CA ALA A 98 -9.36 -8.45 -1.39
C ALA A 98 -8.85 -8.17 0.02
N PHE A 99 -8.70 -9.24 0.80
CA PHE A 99 -8.02 -9.24 2.09
C PHE A 99 -6.69 -9.95 1.91
N VAL A 100 -5.58 -9.21 2.02
CA VAL A 100 -4.22 -9.74 1.92
C VAL A 100 -3.63 -9.75 3.32
N THR A 101 -3.33 -10.94 3.83
CA THR A 101 -2.89 -11.15 5.22
C THR A 101 -1.44 -11.57 5.24
N GLU A 102 -0.63 -10.96 6.12
CA GLU A 102 0.77 -11.34 6.32
C GLU A 102 0.89 -12.74 6.93
N GLY A 103 1.77 -13.56 6.35
CA GLY A 103 2.02 -14.92 6.82
C GLY A 103 2.38 -15.90 5.70
N ALA A 104 3.12 -16.94 6.06
CA ALA A 104 3.54 -17.97 5.12
C ALA A 104 2.34 -18.64 4.44
N CYS A 105 2.25 -18.50 3.13
CA CYS A 105 1.26 -19.14 2.28
C CYS A 105 1.94 -20.14 1.36
N TYR A 106 1.44 -21.38 1.34
CA TYR A 106 1.96 -22.45 0.51
C TYR A 106 1.03 -22.69 -0.65
N ASP A 107 1.54 -22.49 -1.87
CA ASP A 107 0.86 -22.92 -3.08
C ASP A 107 0.99 -24.45 -3.17
N THR A 108 -0.13 -25.16 -3.15
CA THR A 108 -0.16 -26.64 -3.21
C THR A 108 0.30 -27.21 -4.55
N MET A 109 0.45 -26.38 -5.59
CA MET A 109 0.78 -26.78 -6.95
C MET A 109 2.14 -26.29 -7.43
N ALA A 110 2.80 -25.39 -6.69
CA ALA A 110 4.12 -24.87 -7.02
C ALA A 110 5.18 -25.38 -6.03
N ASP A 111 6.25 -25.95 -6.55
CA ASP A 111 7.45 -26.21 -5.76
C ASP A 111 8.17 -24.88 -5.49
N GLY A 112 8.42 -24.55 -4.22
CA GLY A 112 9.12 -23.32 -3.90
C GLY A 112 9.05 -22.91 -2.43
N PRO A 113 9.72 -21.80 -2.08
CA PRO A 113 9.53 -21.17 -0.77
C PRO A 113 8.08 -20.67 -0.63
N PRO A 114 7.55 -20.57 0.61
CA PRO A 114 6.23 -20.01 0.82
C PRO A 114 6.19 -18.54 0.39
N TYR A 115 5.04 -18.14 -0.13
CA TYR A 115 4.70 -16.74 -0.35
C TYR A 115 4.55 -16.03 1.00
N PRO A 116 4.90 -14.73 1.08
CA PRO A 116 4.83 -13.96 2.33
C PRO A 116 3.41 -13.55 2.73
N TYR A 117 2.43 -13.69 1.84
CA TYR A 117 1.04 -13.30 2.09
C TYR A 117 0.04 -14.35 1.61
N SER A 118 -1.11 -14.39 2.26
CA SER A 118 -2.33 -15.08 1.78
C SER A 118 -3.38 -14.07 1.34
N ALA A 119 -4.25 -14.46 0.41
CA ALA A 119 -5.39 -13.64 -0.01
C ALA A 119 -6.72 -14.38 0.06
N VAL A 120 -7.75 -13.62 0.43
CA VAL A 120 -9.16 -13.95 0.18
C VAL A 120 -9.78 -12.81 -0.62
N VAL A 121 -10.36 -13.10 -1.78
CA VAL A 121 -11.01 -12.13 -2.65
C VAL A 121 -12.50 -12.45 -2.73
N SER A 122 -13.34 -11.54 -2.27
CA SER A 122 -14.79 -11.63 -2.41
C SER A 122 -15.25 -10.79 -3.60
N VAL A 123 -16.02 -11.40 -4.49
CA VAL A 123 -16.67 -10.75 -5.64
C VAL A 123 -18.16 -10.58 -5.34
N SER A 124 -18.77 -9.52 -5.85
CA SER A 124 -20.16 -9.11 -5.52
C SER A 124 -21.23 -10.19 -5.78
N GLU A 125 -20.96 -11.14 -6.67
CA GLU A 125 -21.89 -12.25 -7.00
C GLU A 125 -21.78 -13.45 -6.04
N GLY A 126 -21.02 -13.30 -4.94
CA GLY A 126 -20.85 -14.33 -3.92
C GLY A 126 -19.69 -15.30 -4.18
N GLU A 127 -19.01 -15.13 -5.31
CA GLU A 127 -17.78 -15.86 -5.61
C GLU A 127 -16.65 -15.41 -4.69
N VAL A 128 -15.89 -16.38 -4.18
CA VAL A 128 -14.76 -16.15 -3.27
C VAL A 128 -13.57 -16.93 -3.79
N TYR A 129 -12.44 -16.23 -3.91
CA TYR A 129 -11.16 -16.83 -4.25
C TYR A 129 -10.24 -16.84 -3.04
N ALA A 130 -9.45 -17.91 -2.92
CA ALA A 130 -8.39 -18.02 -1.93
C ALA A 130 -7.07 -18.38 -2.63
N GLY A 131 -5.96 -17.89 -2.10
CA GLY A 131 -4.65 -18.10 -2.72
C GLY A 131 -3.51 -17.39 -1.99
N CYS A 132 -2.36 -17.35 -2.64
CA CYS A 132 -1.14 -16.75 -2.10
C CYS A 132 -0.80 -15.45 -2.84
N CYS A 133 -0.08 -14.54 -2.19
CA CYS A 133 0.42 -13.32 -2.84
C CYS A 133 1.88 -13.05 -2.55
N GLY A 134 2.51 -12.34 -3.47
CA GLY A 134 3.83 -11.76 -3.29
C GLY A 134 3.93 -10.37 -3.93
N PRO A 135 5.08 -9.71 -3.77
CA PRO A 135 5.41 -8.55 -4.59
C PRO A 135 5.26 -8.91 -6.07
N ALA A 136 4.64 -8.04 -6.86
CA ALA A 136 4.57 -8.27 -8.30
C ALA A 136 6.00 -8.32 -8.87
N SER A 137 6.33 -9.38 -9.61
CA SER A 137 7.55 -9.41 -10.40
C SER A 137 7.36 -8.47 -11.59
N GLY A 138 7.96 -7.28 -11.53
CA GLY A 138 7.91 -6.32 -12.62
C GLY A 138 8.33 -6.96 -13.95
N ASN A 139 7.61 -6.65 -15.02
CA ASN A 139 8.03 -6.93 -16.39
C ASN A 139 9.10 -5.94 -16.85
#